data_AF-A0A9D4DA99-F1
#
_entry.id   AF-A0A9D4DA99-F1
#
_cell.length_a   1.000
_cell.length_b   1.000
_cell.length_c   1.000
_cell.angle_alpha   90.00
_cell.angle_beta   90.00
_cell.angle_gamma   90.00
#
_symmetry.space_group_name_H-M   'P 1'
#
loop_
_entity.id
_entity.type
_entity.pdbx_description
1 polymer ?
#
loop_
_entity_poly.entity_id
_entity_poly.type
_entity_poly.pdbx_seq_one_letter_code
_entity_poly.pdbx_strand_id
1 'polypeptide(L)'
;MAKYGYGYTRKECIDIASDSSDTENKEDLCCQCKRFSTEAVRHSASILFVKWAQCDNRACNHWVHLSFCTEIKVIRRGATFMCPCCTKEE
;
A
#
# COMPACT_ATOMS: atom_id res chain seq x y z
N MET A 1 5.68 -35.74 38.08
CA MET A 1 4.40 -35.01 37.92
C MET A 1 4.46 -34.10 36.70
N ALA A 2 3.30 -33.77 36.13
CA ALA A 2 3.01 -33.59 34.70
C ALA A 2 3.72 -32.44 33.94
N LYS A 3 4.08 -32.74 32.68
CA LYS A 3 4.42 -31.80 31.62
C LYS A 3 3.13 -31.29 30.98
N TYR A 4 2.92 -29.97 30.93
CA TYR A 4 1.82 -29.38 30.14
C TYR A 4 2.39 -28.82 28.84
N GLY A 5 2.26 -29.59 27.77
CA GLY A 5 2.39 -29.11 26.40
C GLY A 5 1.04 -28.57 25.94
N TYR A 6 1.01 -27.33 25.47
CA TYR A 6 -0.15 -26.79 24.75
C TYR A 6 0.05 -27.05 23.25
N GLY A 7 -0.56 -28.12 22.77
CA GLY A 7 -0.69 -28.41 21.36
C GLY A 7 -1.84 -27.61 20.76
N TYR A 8 -1.56 -26.79 19.75
CA TYR A 8 -2.57 -26.31 18.81
C TYR A 8 -2.36 -27.04 17.49
N THR A 9 -3.35 -27.80 17.07
CA THR A 9 -3.36 -28.57 15.83
C THR A 9 -3.44 -27.62 14.63
N ARG A 10 -2.42 -27.68 13.76
CA ARG A 10 -2.35 -26.93 12.50
C ARG A 10 -3.38 -27.52 11.52
N LYS A 11 -4.50 -26.83 11.29
CA LYS A 11 -5.34 -27.10 10.11
C LYS A 11 -4.55 -26.65 8.88
N GLU A 12 -4.17 -27.61 8.05
CA GLU A 12 -3.58 -27.36 6.74
C GLU A 12 -4.64 -26.69 5.86
N CYS A 13 -4.46 -25.42 5.54
CA CYS A 13 -5.20 -24.78 4.47
C CYS A 13 -4.53 -25.18 3.16
N ILE A 14 -5.19 -26.06 2.42
CA ILE A 14 -4.89 -26.33 1.01
C ILE A 14 -5.35 -25.09 0.25
N ASP A 15 -4.42 -24.22 -0.12
CA ASP A 15 -4.72 -23.14 -1.07
C ASP A 15 -4.55 -23.67 -2.48
N ILE A 16 -5.71 -23.87 -3.12
CA ILE A 16 -5.90 -24.17 -4.53
C ILE A 16 -5.17 -23.11 -5.36
N ALA A 17 -4.42 -23.55 -6.37
CA ALA A 17 -3.73 -22.70 -7.33
C ALA A 17 -4.65 -21.60 -7.88
N SER A 18 -4.21 -20.35 -7.78
CA SER A 18 -4.72 -19.26 -8.62
C SER A 18 -3.65 -18.94 -9.65
N ASP A 19 -3.73 -19.64 -10.78
CA ASP A 19 -3.24 -19.12 -12.06
C ASP A 19 -4.11 -17.92 -12.42
N SER A 20 -3.76 -16.76 -11.86
CA SER A 20 -4.34 -15.49 -12.27
C SER A 20 -3.35 -14.87 -13.23
N SER A 21 -3.73 -14.76 -14.49
CA SER A 21 -3.06 -13.87 -15.43
C SER A 21 -3.29 -12.44 -14.94
N ASP A 22 -2.47 -12.03 -13.98
CA ASP A 22 -2.37 -10.67 -13.44
C ASP A 22 -2.04 -9.74 -14.60
N THR A 23 -3.09 -9.23 -15.23
CA THR A 23 -3.00 -7.98 -15.97
C THR A 23 -2.84 -6.92 -14.88
N GLU A 24 -1.61 -6.77 -14.36
CA GLU A 24 -1.29 -5.81 -13.30
C GLU A 24 -1.75 -4.43 -13.75
N ASN A 25 -2.93 -4.00 -13.30
CA ASN A 25 -3.51 -2.75 -13.71
C ASN A 25 -2.68 -1.64 -13.05
N LYS A 26 -1.71 -1.09 -13.80
CA LYS A 26 -0.69 -0.14 -13.32
C LYS A 26 -1.27 1.14 -12.70
N GLU A 27 -2.57 1.35 -12.88
CA GLU A 27 -3.37 2.45 -12.37
C GLU A 27 -3.56 2.38 -10.84
N ASP A 28 -3.46 1.19 -10.26
CA ASP A 28 -3.60 0.95 -8.81
C ASP A 28 -2.27 1.09 -8.05
N LEU A 29 -1.18 1.37 -8.75
CA LEU A 29 0.14 1.55 -8.16
C LEU A 29 0.39 3.01 -7.77
N CYS A 30 1.16 3.22 -6.70
CA CYS A 30 1.60 4.55 -6.34
C CYS A 30 2.39 5.20 -7.49
N CYS A 31 2.02 6.42 -7.89
CA CYS A 31 2.62 7.07 -9.06
C CYS A 31 4.13 7.31 -8.91
N GLN A 32 4.61 7.44 -7.67
CA GLN A 32 6.00 7.77 -7.34
C GLN A 32 6.89 6.53 -7.22
N CYS A 33 6.49 5.53 -6.43
CA CYS A 33 7.30 4.33 -6.20
C CYS A 33 6.89 3.12 -7.06
N LYS A 34 5.82 3.24 -7.85
CA LYS A 34 5.25 2.21 -8.74
C LYS A 34 4.97 0.88 -8.03
N ARG A 35 4.55 0.96 -6.77
CA ARG A 35 4.27 -0.20 -5.91
C ARG A 35 2.97 0.01 -5.15
N PHE A 36 2.30 -1.09 -4.82
CA PHE A 36 1.17 -1.08 -3.90
C PHE A 36 1.64 -0.87 -2.45
N SER A 37 2.66 -1.62 -2.03
CA SER A 37 3.24 -1.50 -0.68
C SER A 37 4.58 -0.77 -0.71
N THR A 38 4.77 0.18 0.21
CA THR A 38 6.04 0.90 0.39
C THR A 38 7.12 -0.03 0.97
N GLU A 39 8.39 0.19 0.63
CA GLU A 39 9.51 -0.63 1.14
C GLU A 39 9.60 -0.67 2.67
N ALA A 40 9.29 0.46 3.32
CA ALA A 40 9.23 0.55 4.77
C ALA A 40 8.23 -0.43 5.42
N VAL A 41 7.18 -0.82 4.70
CA VAL A 41 6.20 -1.81 5.17
C VAL A 41 6.69 -3.22 4.90
N ARG A 42 7.32 -3.48 3.76
CA ARG A 42 7.79 -4.82 3.37
C ARG A 42 8.86 -5.37 4.31
N HIS A 43 9.67 -4.50 4.93
CA HIS A 43 10.73 -4.89 5.85
C HIS A 43 10.42 -4.62 7.33
N SER A 44 9.19 -4.20 7.64
CA SER A 44 8.77 -3.96 9.02
C SER A 44 8.34 -5.27 9.69
N ALA A 45 8.85 -5.51 10.90
CA ALA A 45 8.35 -6.59 11.77
C ALA A 45 6.99 -6.25 12.43
N SER A 46 6.47 -5.05 12.19
CA SER A 46 5.21 -4.52 12.74
C SER A 46 4.20 -4.22 11.65
N ILE A 47 2.91 -4.33 11.97
CA ILE A 47 1.81 -3.92 11.09
C ILE A 47 1.84 -2.41 10.96
N LEU A 48 2.01 -1.92 9.73
CA LEU A 48 2.01 -0.50 9.41
C LEU A 48 0.82 -0.17 8.51
N PHE A 49 0.03 0.82 8.91
CA PHE A 49 -1.05 1.36 8.08
C PHE A 49 -0.50 2.45 7.16
N VAL A 50 -0.58 2.21 5.85
CA VAL A 50 -0.16 3.19 4.85
C VAL A 50 -1.33 4.11 4.53
N LYS A 51 -1.11 5.41 4.65
CA LYS A 51 -2.07 6.42 4.22
C LYS A 51 -1.89 6.74 2.75
N TRP A 52 -2.99 6.70 2.02
CA TRP A 52 -3.03 7.00 0.60
C TRP A 52 -3.81 8.28 0.33
N ALA A 53 -3.47 8.94 -0.76
CA ALA A 53 -4.21 10.03 -1.33
C ALA A 53 -4.30 9.89 -2.84
N GLN A 54 -5.43 10.33 -3.39
CA GLN A 54 -5.62 10.47 -4.82
C GLN A 54 -5.31 11.90 -5.23
N CYS A 55 -4.60 12.08 -6.35
CA CYS A 55 -4.35 13.39 -6.92
C CYS A 55 -5.64 14.03 -7.43
N ASP A 56 -5.91 15.28 -7.05
CA ASP A 56 -7.10 16.03 -7.49
C ASP A 56 -7.02 16.51 -8.95
N ASN A 57 -5.82 16.44 -9.57
CA ASN A 57 -5.69 16.73 -10.99
C ASN A 57 -6.39 15.63 -11.81
N ARG A 58 -7.49 15.99 -12.48
CA ARG A 58 -8.30 15.07 -13.31
C ARG A 58 -7.52 14.36 -14.40
N ALA A 59 -6.48 14.99 -14.94
CA ALA A 59 -5.63 14.37 -15.97
C ALA A 59 -4.67 13.33 -15.38
N CYS A 60 -4.39 13.39 -14.08
CA CYS A 60 -3.47 12.50 -13.39
C CYS A 60 -4.21 11.32 -12.76
N ASN A 61 -5.20 11.61 -11.91
CA ASN A 61 -6.04 10.63 -11.21
C ASN A 61 -5.27 9.53 -10.43
N HIS A 62 -3.95 9.66 -10.25
CA HIS A 62 -3.13 8.63 -9.63
C HIS A 62 -3.21 8.65 -8.10
N TRP A 63 -2.93 7.49 -7.50
CA TRP A 63 -2.76 7.32 -6.08
C TRP A 63 -1.30 7.47 -5.63
N VAL A 64 -1.08 7.93 -4.40
CA VAL A 64 0.25 8.08 -3.82
C VAL A 64 0.25 7.88 -2.30
N HIS A 65 1.36 7.37 -1.77
CA HIS A 65 1.58 7.19 -0.33
C HIS A 65 1.95 8.51 0.33
N LEU A 66 1.05 9.08 1.15
CA LEU A 66 1.23 10.40 1.76
C LEU A 66 2.50 10.49 2.62
N SER A 67 2.72 9.54 3.53
CA SER A 67 3.82 9.61 4.50
C SER A 67 5.17 9.06 4.01
N PHE A 68 5.20 8.45 2.83
CA PHE A 68 6.39 7.74 2.33
C PHE A 68 6.87 8.25 0.97
N CYS A 69 5.96 8.67 0.10
CA CYS A 69 6.27 9.12 -1.25
C CYS A 69 6.02 10.61 -1.45
N THR A 70 5.55 11.31 -0.42
CA THR A 70 5.35 12.77 -0.42
C THR A 70 5.79 13.37 0.92
N GLU A 71 6.01 14.67 0.96
CA GLU A 71 6.26 15.41 2.21
C GLU A 71 4.95 15.70 2.98
N ILE A 72 3.80 15.53 2.33
CA ILE A 72 2.48 15.81 2.89
C ILE A 72 2.02 14.64 3.75
N LYS A 73 2.02 14.83 5.07
CA LYS A 73 1.64 13.75 6.01
C LYS A 73 0.13 13.61 6.22
N VAL A 74 -0.63 14.68 5.97
CA VAL A 74 -2.08 14.76 6.23
C VAL A 74 -2.72 15.70 5.21
N ILE A 75 -3.81 15.28 4.59
CA ILE A 75 -4.69 16.15 3.80
C ILE A 75 -5.89 16.51 4.68
N ARG A 76 -6.18 17.80 4.81
CA ARG A 76 -7.35 18.28 5.55
C ARG A 76 -8.59 18.23 4.66
N ARG A 77 -9.77 18.09 5.28
CA ARG A 77 -11.03 18.13 4.55
C ARG A 77 -11.17 19.48 3.81
N GLY A 78 -11.48 19.43 2.52
CA GLY A 78 -11.61 20.61 1.66
C GLY A 78 -10.30 21.17 1.12
N ALA A 79 -9.15 20.59 1.47
CA ALA A 79 -7.87 20.93 0.84
C ALA A 79 -7.70 20.13 -0.46
N THR A 80 -7.05 20.75 -1.43
CA THR A 80 -6.63 20.07 -2.66
C THR A 80 -5.27 19.42 -2.46
N PHE A 81 -5.06 18.26 -3.08
CA PHE A 81 -3.83 17.52 -3.08
C PHE A 81 -3.37 17.23 -4.51
N MET A 82 -2.15 17.66 -4.82
CA MET A 82 -1.47 17.34 -6.06
C MET A 82 -0.30 16.41 -5.76
N CYS A 83 -0.21 15.31 -6.51
CA CYS A 83 0.90 14.38 -6.36
C CYS A 83 2.20 14.96 -6.92
N PRO A 84 3.37 14.45 -6.51
CA PRO A 84 4.66 14.93 -6.99
C PRO A 84 4.84 14.88 -8.51
N CYS A 85 4.09 14.04 -9.21
CA CYS A 85 4.12 13.98 -10.67
C CYS A 85 3.52 15.25 -11.30
N CYS A 86 2.49 15.84 -10.69
CA CYS A 86 1.85 17.06 -11.19
C CYS A 86 2.53 18.35 -10.72
N THR A 87 3.31 18.30 -9.65
CA THR A 87 4.01 19.48 -9.13
C THR A 87 5.41 19.68 -9.70
N LYS A 88 5.94 18.69 -10.44
CA LYS A 88 7.28 18.72 -11.05
C LYS A 88 7.29 19.14 -12.52
N GLU A 89 6.13 19.42 -13.12
CA GLU A 89 5.99 19.89 -14.51
C GLU A 89 6.13 21.43 -14.61
N GLU A 90 7.09 22.02 -13.89
CA GLU A 90 7.46 23.45 -13.98
C GLU A 90 8.89 23.62 -14.49
#